data_AF-W9QXJ2-F1
#
_entry.id   AF-W9QXJ2-F1
#
_cell.length_a   1.000
_cell.length_b   1.000
_cell.length_c   1.000
_cell.angle_alpha   90.00
_cell.angle_beta   90.00
_cell.angle_gamma   90.00
#
_symmetry.space_group_name_H-M   'P 1'
#
loop_
_entity.id
_entity.type
_entity.pdbx_description
1 polymer ?
#
loop_
_entity_poly.entity_id
_entity_poly.type
_entity_poly.pdbx_seq_one_letter_code
_entity_poly.pdbx_strand_id
1 'polypeptide(L)'
;MQKNSMKAPIDTFFLEGRTRNLLGPFGPSDVLGLLLDCGRWPILLKWARRQSWVRGHITKGVTFVAAVGNDGPVSQTAADAFPWTISVAATTIDRAFPTAITLGNNRTFWGQALSFGKTKNAFAQLISSQFVRADNATSSKCLPGNLNSTLTKGKIVFCSSLSSDINVMNVVYASEAVRIAGGVGVILAQPYSDVKSECRIPCVEVDYTTAAKVFNYIVTASHIIFSRKILSLNKLIVLFKVWNFLSHYNVATFSSRGPNSLIPEPDVAAPGVDILAAVPGGKYEFMSGTSMACPHVSGIVALIKSVHKDWSPSAIKSALVLKVGTDGSYIYAEGPNRKLADSFDIGGGLVNPEKALDPGLIYNATIEDYYQFLFSIGFVDASISVLTDVSINNSNQKSFSALDLNLPSITVPNLRNGEKVIVTRTVTNIGDVNSVYKGVIEAPPGIKITIESQTLRFNSTIKRLSFKVSLFSNQKLHGYYKFGSLTWSDGKHLVRSPITVRVIAFKSFSDE
;
A
#
# COMPACT_ATOMS: atom_id res chain seq x y z
N MET A 1 -0.38 33.88 -35.51
CA MET A 1 -0.86 34.24 -34.15
C MET A 1 -0.11 33.40 -33.14
N GLN A 2 0.72 34.05 -32.31
CA GLN A 2 1.42 33.44 -31.18
C GLN A 2 0.43 32.76 -30.23
N LYS A 3 0.70 31.50 -29.86
CA LYS A 3 0.20 30.92 -28.61
C LYS A 3 1.39 30.62 -27.72
N ASN A 4 1.64 31.53 -26.79
CA ASN A 4 2.42 31.27 -25.59
C ASN A 4 1.78 30.10 -24.84
N SER A 5 2.42 28.92 -24.83
CA SER A 5 2.16 27.92 -23.80
C SER A 5 3.17 28.14 -22.67
N MET A 6 2.68 28.52 -21.49
CA MET A 6 3.47 28.52 -20.27
C MET A 6 4.12 27.14 -20.09
N LYS A 7 5.46 27.10 -20.06
CA LYS A 7 6.21 25.95 -19.57
C LYS A 7 5.99 25.88 -18.04
N ALA A 8 5.34 24.83 -17.56
CA ALA A 8 5.47 24.44 -16.15
C ALA A 8 6.89 23.87 -15.96
N PRO A 9 7.65 24.26 -14.92
CA PRO A 9 9.08 23.96 -14.80
C PRO A 9 9.39 22.64 -14.06
N ILE A 10 8.44 21.70 -13.95
CA ILE A 10 8.58 20.51 -13.10
C ILE A 10 8.53 19.25 -13.96
N ASP A 11 9.67 18.58 -14.10
CA ASP A 11 9.79 17.31 -14.81
C ASP A 11 9.71 16.13 -13.82
N THR A 12 8.71 15.25 -14.00
CA THR A 12 8.53 14.00 -13.24
C THR A 12 8.77 12.81 -14.16
N PHE A 13 9.68 11.90 -13.78
CA PHE A 13 9.98 10.70 -14.57
C PHE A 13 9.53 9.42 -13.84
N PHE A 14 8.97 8.47 -14.60
CA PHE A 14 8.61 7.12 -14.15
C PHE A 14 9.49 6.08 -14.83
N LEU A 15 10.14 5.21 -14.04
CA LEU A 15 10.92 4.09 -14.56
C LEU A 15 10.16 2.78 -14.32
N GLU A 16 9.71 2.15 -15.40
CA GLU A 16 9.06 0.82 -15.39
C GLU A 16 10.02 -0.24 -15.96
N GLY A 17 10.08 -1.41 -15.31
CA GLY A 17 11.07 -2.45 -15.56
C GLY A 17 10.90 -3.20 -16.88
N ARG A 18 11.36 -2.62 -18.01
CA ARG A 18 11.86 -3.39 -19.18
C ARG A 18 12.66 -2.57 -20.20
N THR A 19 13.53 -1.65 -19.80
CA THR A 19 14.43 -0.94 -20.74
C THR A 19 15.88 -1.02 -20.26
N ARG A 20 16.63 -1.99 -20.79
CA ARG A 20 18.08 -2.14 -20.56
C ARG A 20 18.94 -1.01 -21.17
N ASN A 21 18.38 -0.15 -22.03
CA ASN A 21 19.18 0.72 -22.91
C ASN A 21 18.75 2.20 -22.98
N LEU A 22 18.13 2.77 -21.94
CA LEU A 22 17.80 4.21 -21.90
C LEU A 22 18.29 4.91 -20.63
N LEU A 23 19.50 4.61 -20.16
CA LEU A 23 20.20 5.45 -19.20
C LEU A 23 21.12 6.42 -19.95
N GLY A 24 20.53 7.31 -20.74
CA GLY A 24 21.19 8.52 -21.22
C GLY A 24 21.16 9.62 -20.14
N PRO A 25 21.92 10.72 -20.29
CA PRO A 25 21.83 11.85 -19.37
C PRO A 25 20.44 12.48 -19.47
N PHE A 26 19.60 12.25 -18.47
CA PHE A 26 18.30 12.91 -18.33
C PHE A 26 18.51 14.38 -17.96
N GLY A 27 17.59 15.25 -18.41
CA GLY A 27 17.55 16.67 -18.01
C GLY A 27 17.26 16.85 -16.52
N PRO A 28 17.31 18.09 -15.99
CA PRO A 28 17.05 18.36 -14.57
C PRO A 28 15.60 18.00 -14.20
N SER A 29 15.40 16.93 -13.41
CA SER A 29 14.11 16.53 -12.87
C SER A 29 13.99 16.89 -11.40
N ASP A 30 12.83 17.39 -10.96
CA ASP A 30 12.59 17.73 -9.56
C ASP A 30 12.12 16.51 -8.72
N VAL A 31 11.47 15.54 -9.38
CA VAL A 31 10.90 14.34 -8.75
C VAL A 31 11.16 13.10 -9.60
N LEU A 32 11.56 12.02 -8.94
CA LEU A 32 11.68 10.72 -9.58
C LEU A 32 10.79 9.68 -8.89
N GLY A 33 9.84 9.13 -9.65
CA GLY A 33 9.06 7.96 -9.25
C GLY A 33 9.71 6.68 -9.80
N LEU A 34 10.12 5.77 -8.92
CA LEU A 34 10.64 4.46 -9.29
C LEU A 34 9.53 3.41 -9.12
N LEU A 35 9.10 2.80 -10.23
CA LEU A 35 8.10 1.71 -10.27
C LEU A 35 8.78 0.35 -10.39
N LEU A 36 9.92 0.18 -9.75
CA LEU A 36 10.72 -1.03 -9.86
C LEU A 36 10.31 -2.01 -8.77
N ASP A 37 9.61 -3.06 -9.19
CA ASP A 37 9.39 -4.26 -8.40
C ASP A 37 10.72 -5.02 -8.24
N CYS A 38 11.24 -5.09 -7.01
CA CYS A 38 12.44 -5.85 -6.67
C CYS A 38 12.08 -7.29 -6.30
N GLY A 39 11.42 -8.02 -7.20
CA GLY A 39 11.27 -9.46 -7.05
C GLY A 39 12.65 -10.13 -6.94
N ARG A 40 13.02 -10.61 -5.75
CA ARG A 40 14.20 -11.43 -5.39
C ARG A 40 15.43 -11.30 -6.32
N TRP A 41 16.27 -10.28 -6.11
CA TRP A 41 17.60 -10.20 -6.73
C TRP A 41 18.73 -10.26 -5.68
N PRO A 42 19.90 -10.88 -5.97
CA PRO A 42 21.04 -10.89 -5.06
C PRO A 42 21.54 -9.48 -4.72
N ILE A 43 21.70 -9.25 -3.42
CA ILE A 43 21.54 -7.95 -2.73
C ILE A 43 22.73 -6.97 -2.85
N LEU A 44 23.91 -7.34 -3.37
CA LEU A 44 25.10 -6.50 -3.13
C LEU A 44 25.65 -5.73 -4.34
N LEU A 45 25.77 -6.33 -5.53
CA LEU A 45 26.54 -5.72 -6.64
C LEU A 45 25.73 -4.82 -7.59
N LYS A 46 24.41 -5.05 -7.76
CA LYS A 46 23.51 -4.13 -8.50
C LYS A 46 22.86 -3.07 -7.61
N TRP A 47 22.80 -3.35 -6.31
CA TRP A 47 22.35 -2.47 -5.23
C TRP A 47 23.25 -1.24 -5.12
N ALA A 48 24.58 -1.41 -5.10
CA ALA A 48 25.53 -0.30 -5.01
C ALA A 48 25.42 0.71 -6.19
N ARG A 49 25.24 0.25 -7.44
CA ARG A 49 25.08 1.16 -8.60
C ARG A 49 23.74 1.90 -8.61
N ARG A 50 22.66 1.23 -8.21
CA ARG A 50 21.33 1.85 -8.10
C ARG A 50 21.31 2.89 -6.96
N GLN A 51 21.99 2.61 -5.85
CA GLN A 51 22.12 3.53 -4.71
C GLN A 51 23.02 4.73 -5.05
N SER A 52 24.13 4.53 -5.74
CA SER A 52 24.98 5.63 -6.26
C SER A 52 24.17 6.57 -7.17
N TRP A 53 23.31 6.00 -8.04
CA TRP A 53 22.45 6.77 -8.94
C TRP A 53 21.30 7.52 -8.21
N VAL A 54 20.59 6.85 -7.30
CA VAL A 54 19.52 7.46 -6.48
C VAL A 54 20.09 8.61 -5.63
N ARG A 55 21.27 8.40 -5.04
CA ARG A 55 21.92 9.41 -4.20
C ARG A 55 22.48 10.59 -5.00
N GLY A 56 23.05 10.37 -6.18
CA GLY A 56 23.55 11.43 -7.05
C GLY A 56 22.49 12.44 -7.49
N HIS A 57 21.21 12.12 -7.30
CA HIS A 57 20.07 13.01 -7.51
C HIS A 57 19.53 13.57 -6.19
N ILE A 58 19.59 12.84 -5.07
CA ILE A 58 19.27 13.41 -3.73
C ILE A 58 20.22 14.57 -3.39
N THR A 59 21.51 14.44 -3.71
CA THR A 59 22.49 15.53 -3.58
C THR A 59 22.19 16.71 -4.49
N LYS A 60 21.37 16.52 -5.53
CA LYS A 60 20.83 17.56 -6.41
C LYS A 60 19.42 18.02 -6.00
N GLY A 61 18.90 17.58 -4.84
CA GLY A 61 17.60 17.99 -4.31
C GLY A 61 16.39 17.24 -4.90
N VAL A 62 16.61 16.13 -5.61
CA VAL A 62 15.54 15.31 -6.20
C VAL A 62 14.94 14.36 -5.17
N THR A 63 13.61 14.31 -5.12
CA THR A 63 12.88 13.40 -4.21
C THR A 63 12.59 12.06 -4.86
N PHE A 64 12.83 10.98 -4.13
CA PHE A 64 12.64 9.60 -4.58
C PHE A 64 11.42 8.97 -3.93
N VAL A 65 10.53 8.42 -4.75
CA VAL A 65 9.35 7.69 -4.32
C VAL A 65 9.42 6.27 -4.88
N ALA A 66 9.16 5.27 -4.05
CA ALA A 66 9.19 3.87 -4.42
C ALA A 66 7.97 3.11 -3.87
N ALA A 67 7.52 2.12 -4.64
CA ALA A 67 6.54 1.14 -4.19
C ALA A 67 7.17 0.21 -3.14
N VAL A 68 6.46 -0.09 -2.06
CA VAL A 68 6.99 -0.97 -0.98
C VAL A 68 7.01 -2.47 -1.35
N GLY A 69 6.33 -2.86 -2.43
CA GLY A 69 6.26 -4.26 -2.92
C GLY A 69 4.85 -4.87 -2.81
N ASN A 70 4.66 -6.02 -3.48
CA ASN A 70 3.36 -6.70 -3.57
C ASN A 70 3.39 -8.13 -2.97
N ASP A 71 4.31 -8.38 -2.02
CA ASP A 71 4.55 -9.69 -1.40
C ASP A 71 3.89 -9.85 -0.02
N GLY A 72 3.00 -8.93 0.37
CA GLY A 72 2.21 -9.03 1.59
C GLY A 72 1.25 -10.24 1.59
N PRO A 73 0.55 -10.52 2.71
CA PRO A 73 0.39 -9.66 3.90
C PRO A 73 1.31 -10.03 5.07
N VAL A 74 2.24 -10.97 4.88
CA VAL A 74 3.16 -11.41 5.94
C VAL A 74 4.18 -10.29 6.23
N SER A 75 4.61 -10.19 7.50
CA SER A 75 5.68 -9.28 7.95
C SER A 75 6.98 -9.49 7.16
N GLN A 76 7.85 -8.46 7.16
CA GLN A 76 9.18 -8.49 6.49
C GLN A 76 9.14 -8.75 4.97
N THR A 77 8.08 -8.32 4.30
CA THR A 77 7.92 -8.45 2.85
C THR A 77 8.22 -7.14 2.12
N ALA A 78 8.40 -6.04 2.86
CA ALA A 78 8.76 -4.74 2.32
C ALA A 78 10.14 -4.77 1.65
N ALA A 79 10.22 -4.25 0.43
CA ALA A 79 11.45 -4.12 -0.33
C ALA A 79 11.87 -2.65 -0.44
N ASP A 80 13.16 -2.42 -0.75
CA ASP A 80 13.72 -1.08 -0.99
C ASP A 80 13.70 -0.10 0.21
N ALA A 81 14.01 -0.63 1.41
CA ALA A 81 14.15 0.12 2.66
C ALA A 81 15.36 1.05 2.72
N PHE A 82 15.15 2.34 2.43
CA PHE A 82 16.18 3.36 2.58
C PHE A 82 15.66 4.61 3.29
N PRO A 83 16.44 5.22 4.21
CA PRO A 83 15.98 6.39 4.94
C PRO A 83 15.65 7.60 4.04
N TRP A 84 16.29 7.69 2.88
CA TRP A 84 16.18 8.79 1.92
C TRP A 84 15.14 8.55 0.79
N THR A 85 14.49 7.39 0.78
CA THR A 85 13.39 7.08 -0.14
C THR A 85 12.06 7.26 0.58
N ILE A 86 11.00 7.64 -0.15
CA ILE A 86 9.61 7.59 0.35
C ILE A 86 9.01 6.25 -0.11
N SER A 87 8.84 5.30 0.82
CA SER A 87 8.22 4.00 0.51
C SER A 87 6.70 4.05 0.66
N VAL A 88 5.99 3.54 -0.35
CA VAL A 88 4.54 3.71 -0.50
C VAL A 88 3.80 2.38 -0.48
N ALA A 89 2.91 2.21 0.50
CA ALA A 89 1.95 1.11 0.56
C ALA A 89 0.66 1.39 -0.24
N ALA A 90 -0.03 0.31 -0.61
CA ALA A 90 -1.26 0.36 -1.38
C ALA A 90 -2.49 0.22 -0.47
N THR A 91 -3.47 1.08 -0.71
CA THR A 91 -4.78 1.02 -0.06
C THR A 91 -5.91 0.87 -1.09
N THR A 92 -7.01 0.28 -0.64
CA THR A 92 -8.31 0.41 -1.31
C THR A 92 -8.79 1.86 -1.25
N ILE A 93 -9.77 2.18 -2.07
CA ILE A 93 -10.47 3.47 -2.00
C ILE A 93 -11.96 3.24 -1.65
N ASP A 94 -12.71 4.34 -1.55
CA ASP A 94 -14.15 4.36 -1.30
C ASP A 94 -14.99 3.78 -2.45
N ARG A 95 -14.38 3.49 -3.61
CA ARG A 95 -15.04 2.83 -4.75
C ARG A 95 -15.24 1.33 -4.53
N ALA A 96 -16.45 0.87 -4.84
CA ALA A 96 -16.78 -0.55 -5.00
C ALA A 96 -17.50 -0.81 -6.33
N PHE A 97 -17.52 -2.07 -6.77
CA PHE A 97 -18.20 -2.49 -8.01
C PHE A 97 -19.37 -3.45 -7.73
N PRO A 98 -20.41 -3.01 -6.99
CA PRO A 98 -21.52 -3.88 -6.63
C PRO A 98 -22.28 -4.33 -7.88
N THR A 99 -22.52 -5.63 -7.96
CA THR A 99 -23.19 -6.26 -9.10
C THR A 99 -24.36 -7.10 -8.61
N ALA A 100 -25.56 -6.77 -9.07
CA ALA A 100 -26.78 -7.46 -8.70
C ALA A 100 -26.93 -8.79 -9.46
N ILE A 101 -27.36 -9.82 -8.74
CA ILE A 101 -27.70 -11.15 -9.26
C ILE A 101 -29.18 -11.40 -8.96
N THR A 102 -30.03 -11.34 -9.97
CA THR A 102 -31.46 -11.65 -9.83
C THR A 102 -31.75 -13.06 -10.34
N LEU A 103 -32.32 -13.91 -9.48
CA LEU A 103 -32.68 -15.29 -9.80
C LEU A 103 -34.12 -15.38 -10.35
N GLY A 104 -34.49 -16.52 -10.94
CA GLY A 104 -35.80 -16.74 -11.55
C GLY A 104 -36.99 -16.69 -10.58
N ASN A 105 -36.75 -16.77 -9.27
CA ASN A 105 -37.74 -16.55 -8.22
C ASN A 105 -37.84 -15.08 -7.77
N ASN A 106 -37.29 -14.15 -8.55
CA ASN A 106 -37.28 -12.70 -8.30
C ASN A 106 -36.51 -12.26 -7.03
N ARG A 107 -35.73 -13.15 -6.41
CA ARG A 107 -34.80 -12.77 -5.34
C ARG A 107 -33.54 -12.18 -5.95
N THR A 108 -33.07 -11.08 -5.37
CA THR A 108 -31.84 -10.40 -5.79
C THR A 108 -30.79 -10.50 -4.69
N PHE A 109 -29.58 -10.88 -5.10
CA PHE A 109 -28.38 -10.91 -4.27
C PHE A 109 -27.33 -9.96 -4.86
N TRP A 110 -26.26 -9.71 -4.11
CA TRP A 110 -25.20 -8.80 -4.51
C TRP A 110 -23.86 -9.50 -4.45
N GLY A 111 -23.05 -9.29 -5.48
CA GLY A 111 -21.64 -9.62 -5.51
C GLY A 111 -20.85 -8.41 -6.01
N GLN A 112 -19.64 -8.67 -6.48
CA GLN A 112 -18.79 -7.65 -7.12
C GLN A 112 -18.28 -8.11 -8.48
N ALA A 113 -18.10 -7.19 -9.42
CA ALA A 113 -17.55 -7.50 -10.73
C ALA A 113 -16.93 -6.26 -11.40
N LEU A 114 -15.77 -6.45 -12.05
CA LEU A 114 -15.29 -5.55 -13.09
C LEU A 114 -15.73 -6.12 -14.44
N SER A 115 -16.88 -5.67 -14.96
CA SER A 115 -17.34 -6.10 -16.29
C SER A 115 -17.70 -4.91 -17.15
N PHE A 116 -16.88 -4.62 -18.16
CA PHE A 116 -17.12 -3.54 -19.11
C PHE A 116 -17.68 -4.10 -20.41
N GLY A 117 -18.99 -4.07 -20.55
CA GLY A 117 -19.64 -4.49 -21.78
C GLY A 117 -21.13 -4.19 -21.76
N LYS A 118 -21.69 -3.87 -22.93
CA LYS A 118 -23.14 -3.94 -23.15
C LYS A 118 -23.52 -5.42 -23.09
N THR A 119 -23.71 -5.96 -21.89
CA THR A 119 -24.52 -7.16 -21.72
C THR A 119 -25.88 -6.81 -22.31
N LYS A 120 -26.12 -7.20 -23.56
CA LYS A 120 -27.47 -7.17 -24.11
C LYS A 120 -28.30 -8.01 -23.15
N ASN A 121 -29.28 -7.38 -22.50
CA ASN A 121 -30.20 -8.00 -21.54
C ASN A 121 -30.57 -9.40 -22.04
N ALA A 122 -29.95 -10.44 -21.46
CA ALA A 122 -30.10 -11.80 -21.93
C ALA A 122 -30.20 -12.72 -20.72
N PHE A 123 -31.20 -13.57 -20.79
CA PHE A 123 -31.47 -14.59 -19.81
C PHE A 123 -30.76 -15.86 -20.17
N ALA A 124 -30.14 -16.48 -19.18
CA ALA A 124 -29.51 -17.76 -19.34
C ALA A 124 -29.87 -18.66 -18.16
N GLN A 125 -29.92 -19.96 -18.45
CA GLN A 125 -30.09 -20.96 -17.40
C GLN A 125 -28.88 -20.94 -16.47
N LEU A 126 -29.13 -21.02 -15.17
CA LEU A 126 -28.08 -21.13 -14.15
C LEU A 126 -27.84 -22.61 -13.85
N ILE A 127 -26.58 -23.05 -13.86
CA ILE A 127 -26.19 -24.42 -13.54
C ILE A 127 -24.96 -24.44 -12.64
N SER A 128 -24.90 -25.37 -11.70
CA SER A 128 -23.70 -25.56 -10.88
C SER A 128 -22.63 -26.31 -11.67
N SER A 129 -21.36 -25.93 -11.51
CA SER A 129 -20.21 -26.60 -12.12
C SER A 129 -20.15 -28.10 -11.82
N GLN A 130 -20.71 -28.54 -10.68
CA GLN A 130 -20.82 -29.95 -10.31
C GLN A 130 -21.69 -30.78 -11.26
N PHE A 131 -22.69 -30.16 -11.91
CA PHE A 131 -23.61 -30.83 -12.83
C PHE A 131 -23.16 -30.77 -14.29
N VAL A 132 -22.08 -30.03 -14.57
CA VAL A 132 -21.48 -29.90 -15.92
C VAL A 132 -20.01 -30.30 -15.92
N ARG A 133 -19.58 -31.09 -14.93
CA ARG A 133 -18.22 -31.63 -14.87
C ARG A 133 -17.98 -32.57 -16.06
N ALA A 134 -16.84 -32.43 -16.73
CA ALA A 134 -16.43 -33.37 -17.75
C ALA A 134 -16.05 -34.73 -17.12
N ASP A 135 -16.29 -35.83 -17.85
CA ASP A 135 -16.13 -37.18 -17.30
C ASP A 135 -14.69 -37.44 -16.82
N ASN A 136 -13.71 -36.92 -17.55
CA ASN A 136 -12.28 -37.01 -17.26
C ASN A 136 -11.75 -35.93 -16.29
N ALA A 137 -12.61 -35.04 -15.77
CA ALA A 137 -12.16 -33.94 -14.92
C ALA A 137 -11.87 -34.41 -13.49
N THR A 138 -10.74 -33.98 -12.94
CA THR A 138 -10.30 -34.30 -11.57
C THR A 138 -11.01 -33.48 -10.49
N SER A 139 -11.71 -32.42 -10.86
CA SER A 139 -12.51 -31.61 -9.93
C SER A 139 -13.70 -30.95 -10.62
N SER A 140 -14.69 -30.51 -9.83
CA SER A 140 -15.81 -29.67 -10.28
C SER A 140 -15.43 -28.18 -10.37
N LYS A 141 -14.15 -27.84 -10.24
CA LYS A 141 -13.65 -26.47 -10.39
C LYS A 141 -13.81 -26.03 -11.84
N CYS A 142 -14.21 -24.77 -12.05
CA CYS A 142 -14.29 -24.15 -13.38
C CYS A 142 -12.88 -23.82 -13.90
N LEU A 143 -12.11 -24.85 -14.24
CA LEU A 143 -10.80 -24.75 -14.86
C LEU A 143 -10.87 -25.19 -16.32
N PRO A 144 -9.95 -24.70 -17.19
CA PRO A 144 -9.89 -25.16 -18.57
C PRO A 144 -9.81 -26.69 -18.64
N GLY A 145 -10.71 -27.31 -19.41
CA GLY A 145 -10.81 -28.77 -19.56
C GLY A 145 -11.71 -29.49 -18.55
N ASN A 146 -12.16 -28.84 -17.46
CA ASN A 146 -12.98 -29.50 -16.43
C ASN A 146 -14.50 -29.47 -16.70
N LEU A 147 -14.94 -28.70 -17.70
CA LEU A 147 -16.36 -28.48 -17.99
C LEU A 147 -16.77 -29.19 -19.28
N ASN A 148 -17.90 -29.89 -19.23
CA ASN A 148 -18.52 -30.51 -20.40
C ASN A 148 -19.16 -29.40 -21.27
N SER A 149 -18.65 -29.23 -22.49
CA SER A 149 -19.08 -28.17 -23.40
C SER A 149 -20.55 -28.28 -23.80
N THR A 150 -21.05 -29.50 -24.04
CA THR A 150 -22.45 -29.75 -24.42
C THR A 150 -23.41 -29.32 -23.31
N LEU A 151 -23.09 -29.63 -22.06
CA LEU A 151 -23.93 -29.27 -20.91
C LEU A 151 -23.81 -27.80 -20.50
N THR A 152 -22.68 -27.16 -20.79
CA THR A 152 -22.35 -25.76 -20.40
C THR A 152 -22.84 -24.73 -21.41
N LYS A 153 -22.97 -25.10 -22.69
CA LYS A 153 -23.32 -24.19 -23.79
C LYS A 153 -24.57 -23.35 -23.49
N GLY A 154 -24.44 -22.01 -23.57
CA GLY A 154 -25.54 -21.06 -23.39
C GLY A 154 -25.97 -20.82 -21.94
N LYS A 155 -25.27 -21.36 -20.95
CA LYS A 155 -25.63 -21.26 -19.52
C LYS A 155 -24.71 -20.33 -18.75
N ILE A 156 -25.22 -19.80 -17.63
CA ILE A 156 -24.40 -19.19 -16.58
C ILE A 156 -23.97 -20.31 -15.64
N VAL A 157 -22.67 -20.38 -15.35
CA VAL A 157 -22.10 -21.42 -14.48
C VAL A 157 -21.84 -20.83 -13.11
N PHE A 158 -22.44 -21.45 -12.09
CA PHE A 158 -22.08 -21.23 -10.69
C PHE A 158 -20.85 -22.08 -10.36
N CYS A 159 -19.72 -21.43 -10.19
CA CYS A 159 -18.44 -22.01 -9.88
C CYS A 159 -18.20 -21.92 -8.37
N SER A 160 -18.13 -23.06 -7.70
CA SER A 160 -17.83 -23.12 -6.26
C SER A 160 -16.88 -24.28 -5.98
N SER A 161 -15.91 -24.05 -5.11
CA SER A 161 -15.11 -25.12 -4.52
C SER A 161 -15.82 -25.59 -3.25
N LEU A 162 -16.56 -26.70 -3.32
CA LEU A 162 -17.04 -27.39 -2.12
C LEU A 162 -15.98 -28.35 -1.55
N SER A 163 -14.84 -28.54 -2.25
CA SER A 163 -13.72 -29.34 -1.76
C SER A 163 -12.79 -28.53 -0.87
N SER A 164 -12.18 -29.19 0.11
CA SER A 164 -11.16 -28.72 1.06
C SER A 164 -9.85 -28.22 0.40
N ASP A 165 -9.83 -28.03 -0.91
CA ASP A 165 -8.68 -27.51 -1.64
C ASP A 165 -8.62 -25.99 -1.51
N ILE A 166 -7.71 -25.54 -0.63
CA ILE A 166 -7.37 -24.13 -0.30
C ILE A 166 -7.02 -23.27 -1.52
N ASN A 167 -6.77 -23.86 -2.70
CA ASN A 167 -6.47 -23.11 -3.92
C ASN A 167 -7.71 -22.36 -4.43
N VAL A 168 -7.79 -21.08 -4.06
CA VAL A 168 -8.77 -20.09 -4.52
C VAL A 168 -8.71 -20.01 -6.05
N MET A 169 -9.86 -20.17 -6.70
CA MET A 169 -9.96 -20.10 -8.15
C MET A 169 -9.98 -18.63 -8.58
N ASN A 170 -9.08 -18.24 -9.48
CA ASN A 170 -9.08 -16.88 -10.01
C ASN A 170 -10.25 -16.69 -11.00
N VAL A 171 -11.00 -15.59 -10.84
CA VAL A 171 -12.19 -15.29 -11.65
C VAL A 171 -11.89 -15.18 -13.15
N VAL A 172 -10.70 -14.74 -13.54
CA VAL A 172 -10.27 -14.66 -14.95
C VAL A 172 -10.18 -16.05 -15.54
N TYR A 173 -9.50 -16.99 -14.87
CA TYR A 173 -9.40 -18.38 -15.33
C TYR A 173 -10.76 -19.08 -15.34
N ALA A 174 -11.60 -18.84 -14.34
CA ALA A 174 -12.96 -19.37 -14.30
C ALA A 174 -13.81 -18.86 -15.47
N SER A 175 -13.75 -17.55 -15.73
CA SER A 175 -14.46 -16.92 -16.84
C SER A 175 -14.00 -17.45 -18.19
N GLU A 176 -12.70 -17.68 -18.36
CA GLU A 176 -12.13 -18.23 -19.57
C GLU A 176 -12.52 -19.70 -19.79
N ALA A 177 -12.46 -20.52 -18.74
CA ALA A 177 -12.87 -21.93 -18.80
C ALA A 177 -14.33 -22.07 -19.22
N VAL A 178 -15.21 -21.26 -18.62
CA VAL A 178 -16.64 -21.26 -18.95
C VAL A 178 -16.88 -20.75 -20.37
N ARG A 179 -16.13 -19.72 -20.81
CA ARG A 179 -16.20 -19.20 -22.19
C ARG A 179 -15.82 -20.28 -23.21
N ILE A 180 -14.72 -21.01 -22.98
CA ILE A 180 -14.25 -22.10 -23.85
C ILE A 180 -15.30 -23.23 -23.92
N ALA A 181 -15.95 -23.54 -22.79
CA ALA A 181 -17.04 -24.52 -22.74
C ALA A 181 -18.37 -24.01 -23.34
N GLY A 182 -18.41 -22.79 -23.88
CA GLY A 182 -19.59 -22.20 -24.52
C GLY A 182 -20.60 -21.57 -23.56
N GLY A 183 -20.25 -21.40 -22.28
CA GLY A 183 -21.06 -20.69 -21.29
C GLY A 183 -21.06 -19.18 -21.53
N VAL A 184 -22.06 -18.50 -20.99
CA VAL A 184 -22.33 -17.08 -21.25
C VAL A 184 -22.16 -16.18 -20.03
N GLY A 185 -21.89 -16.76 -18.86
CA GLY A 185 -21.49 -15.99 -17.68
C GLY A 185 -21.07 -16.87 -16.50
N VAL A 186 -20.51 -16.23 -15.47
CA VAL A 186 -19.97 -16.91 -14.29
C VAL A 186 -20.49 -16.27 -13.00
N ILE A 187 -20.87 -17.09 -12.03
CA ILE A 187 -21.00 -16.68 -10.63
C ILE A 187 -19.94 -17.46 -9.86
N LEU A 188 -18.93 -16.78 -9.33
CA LEU A 188 -17.82 -17.39 -8.61
C LEU A 188 -18.00 -17.22 -7.11
N ALA A 189 -18.08 -18.33 -6.38
CA ALA A 189 -18.03 -18.35 -4.93
C ALA A 189 -16.59 -18.34 -4.43
N GLN A 190 -16.21 -17.32 -3.65
CA GLN A 190 -14.87 -17.18 -3.09
C GLN A 190 -14.87 -16.33 -1.81
N PRO A 191 -13.80 -16.36 -1.00
CA PRO A 191 -13.62 -15.39 0.08
C PRO A 191 -13.60 -13.97 -0.47
N TYR A 192 -13.86 -12.99 0.39
CA TYR A 192 -13.67 -11.58 0.03
C TYR A 192 -12.24 -11.37 -0.47
N SER A 193 -12.13 -10.74 -1.64
CA SER A 193 -10.89 -10.22 -2.21
C SER A 193 -11.00 -8.72 -2.25
N ASP A 194 -9.94 -8.02 -1.90
CA ASP A 194 -9.82 -6.56 -2.02
C ASP A 194 -9.50 -6.14 -3.46
N VAL A 195 -8.85 -6.99 -4.25
CA VAL A 195 -8.58 -6.77 -5.68
C VAL A 195 -9.71 -7.32 -6.54
N LYS A 196 -10.05 -6.63 -7.64
CA LYS A 196 -10.93 -7.16 -8.69
C LYS A 196 -10.17 -7.38 -9.98
N SER A 197 -10.69 -8.27 -10.82
CA SER A 197 -10.13 -8.54 -12.15
C SER A 197 -11.22 -8.53 -13.20
N GLU A 198 -10.89 -8.03 -14.39
CA GLU A 198 -11.81 -8.04 -15.52
C GLU A 198 -11.95 -9.46 -16.11
N CYS A 199 -13.20 -9.88 -16.30
CA CYS A 199 -13.52 -11.20 -16.82
C CYS A 199 -13.63 -11.25 -18.35
N ARG A 200 -13.43 -12.44 -18.92
CA ARG A 200 -13.54 -12.68 -20.39
C ARG A 200 -14.98 -12.75 -20.89
N ILE A 201 -15.90 -13.06 -19.99
CA ILE A 201 -17.35 -13.04 -20.16
C ILE A 201 -17.96 -12.43 -18.89
N PRO A 202 -19.24 -11.99 -18.90
CA PRO A 202 -19.88 -11.46 -17.71
C PRO A 202 -19.71 -12.39 -16.50
N CYS A 203 -19.20 -11.85 -15.40
CA CYS A 203 -18.93 -12.61 -14.20
C CYS A 203 -19.39 -11.83 -12.97
N VAL A 204 -19.64 -12.53 -11.87
CA VAL A 204 -19.88 -11.93 -10.55
C VAL A 204 -19.20 -12.77 -9.49
N GLU A 205 -18.40 -12.14 -8.65
CA GLU A 205 -17.79 -12.75 -7.47
C GLU A 205 -18.71 -12.56 -6.26
N VAL A 206 -18.98 -13.63 -5.53
CA VAL A 206 -19.86 -13.62 -4.36
C VAL A 206 -19.18 -14.29 -3.17
N ASP A 207 -19.49 -13.78 -1.97
CA ASP A 207 -19.06 -14.40 -0.73
C ASP A 207 -19.76 -15.74 -0.50
N TYR A 208 -19.24 -16.56 0.43
CA TYR A 208 -19.83 -17.87 0.69
C TYR A 208 -21.26 -17.82 1.22
N THR A 209 -21.66 -16.74 1.90
CA THR A 209 -23.03 -16.57 2.40
C THR A 209 -24.02 -16.40 1.25
N THR A 210 -23.65 -15.60 0.25
CA THR A 210 -24.44 -15.40 -0.97
C THR A 210 -24.36 -16.63 -1.87
N ALA A 211 -23.19 -17.24 -2.00
CA ALA A 211 -22.99 -18.47 -2.74
C ALA A 211 -23.91 -19.60 -2.26
N ALA A 212 -24.05 -19.79 -0.94
CA ALA A 212 -24.95 -20.78 -0.36
C ALA A 212 -26.42 -20.53 -0.75
N LYS A 213 -26.85 -19.27 -0.77
CA LYS A 213 -28.22 -18.89 -1.19
C LYS A 213 -28.46 -19.16 -2.68
N VAL A 214 -27.47 -18.85 -3.52
CA VAL A 214 -27.52 -19.13 -4.96
C VAL A 214 -27.53 -20.64 -5.22
N PHE A 215 -26.68 -21.39 -4.52
CA PHE A 215 -26.60 -22.85 -4.63
C PHE A 215 -27.91 -23.52 -4.20
N ASN A 216 -28.50 -23.08 -3.09
CA ASN A 216 -29.79 -23.60 -2.62
C ASN A 216 -30.91 -23.38 -3.66
N TYR A 217 -30.91 -22.23 -4.34
CA TYR A 217 -31.83 -22.00 -5.46
C TYR A 217 -31.61 -23.00 -6.60
N ILE A 218 -30.36 -23.27 -7.00
CA ILE A 218 -30.05 -24.23 -8.07
C ILE A 218 -30.60 -25.62 -7.73
N VAL A 219 -30.34 -26.11 -6.52
CA VAL A 219 -30.78 -27.45 -6.09
C VAL A 219 -32.31 -27.51 -5.98
N THR A 220 -32.94 -26.52 -5.34
CA THR A 220 -34.40 -26.50 -5.18
C THR A 220 -35.13 -26.35 -6.52
N ALA A 221 -34.61 -25.52 -7.42
CA ALA A 221 -35.17 -25.36 -8.76
C ALA A 221 -34.98 -26.63 -9.62
N SER A 222 -33.90 -27.38 -9.44
CA SER A 222 -33.70 -28.67 -10.14
C SER A 222 -34.75 -29.72 -9.76
N HIS A 223 -35.21 -29.72 -8.49
CA HIS A 223 -36.36 -30.52 -8.07
C HIS A 223 -37.68 -30.04 -8.70
N ILE A 224 -37.82 -28.73 -8.95
CA ILE A 224 -39.01 -28.15 -9.61
C ILE A 224 -39.01 -28.40 -11.13
N ILE A 225 -37.84 -28.50 -11.79
CA ILE A 225 -37.76 -28.76 -13.26
C ILE A 225 -38.25 -30.17 -13.64
N PHE A 226 -38.20 -31.14 -12.72
CA PHE A 226 -38.92 -32.42 -12.89
C PHE A 226 -40.46 -32.26 -12.90
N SER A 227 -40.98 -31.09 -12.52
CA SER A 227 -42.41 -30.73 -12.50
C SER A 227 -42.67 -29.46 -13.32
N ARG A 228 -42.75 -29.60 -14.65
CA ARG A 228 -43.22 -28.62 -15.66
C ARG A 228 -43.80 -27.29 -15.13
N LYS A 229 -43.10 -26.16 -15.33
CA LYS A 229 -43.64 -24.94 -15.99
C LYS A 229 -42.54 -23.90 -16.19
N ILE A 230 -42.39 -23.51 -17.45
CA ILE A 230 -41.47 -22.50 -17.98
C ILE A 230 -41.76 -21.15 -17.30
N LEU A 231 -40.80 -20.64 -16.53
CA LEU A 231 -40.85 -19.29 -15.98
C LEU A 231 -40.04 -18.35 -16.88
N SER A 232 -40.78 -17.39 -17.43
CA SER A 232 -40.36 -16.18 -18.14
C SER A 232 -39.00 -15.67 -17.66
N LEU A 233 -37.99 -16.03 -18.44
CA LEU A 233 -36.64 -15.51 -18.45
C LEU A 233 -36.70 -14.01 -18.82
N ASN A 234 -36.90 -13.14 -17.82
CA ASN A 234 -36.85 -11.66 -17.89
C ASN A 234 -36.65 -11.04 -16.46
N LYS A 235 -35.46 -10.98 -15.83
CA LYS A 235 -34.58 -9.79 -15.65
C LYS A 235 -33.22 -10.15 -14.99
N LEU A 236 -32.09 -10.10 -15.72
CA LEU A 236 -30.72 -10.13 -15.19
C LEU A 236 -30.13 -8.80 -15.65
N ILE A 237 -30.38 -7.78 -14.85
CA ILE A 237 -29.87 -6.44 -15.09
C ILE A 237 -28.67 -6.31 -14.16
N VAL A 238 -27.47 -6.28 -14.73
CA VAL A 238 -26.30 -5.76 -14.03
C VAL A 238 -26.40 -4.24 -14.10
N LEU A 239 -26.94 -3.64 -13.05
CA LEU A 239 -26.81 -2.21 -12.83
C LEU A 239 -25.44 -1.96 -12.20
N PHE A 240 -24.51 -1.40 -12.97
CA PHE A 240 -23.38 -0.67 -12.39
C PHE A 240 -23.91 0.63 -11.81
N LYS A 241 -24.39 0.56 -10.58
CA LYS A 241 -24.62 1.75 -9.79
C LYS A 241 -23.38 1.91 -8.91
N VAL A 242 -22.49 2.81 -9.28
CA VAL A 242 -21.51 3.36 -8.33
C VAL A 242 -22.35 4.05 -7.27
N TRP A 243 -22.56 3.36 -6.15
CA TRP A 243 -23.05 4.01 -4.97
C TRP A 243 -21.83 4.67 -4.33
N ASN A 244 -21.95 5.95 -3.98
CA ASN A 244 -21.07 6.58 -3.01
C ASN A 244 -21.40 5.94 -1.65
N PHE A 245 -20.89 4.75 -1.39
CA PHE A 245 -20.76 4.25 -0.03
C PHE A 245 -19.33 4.48 0.41
N LEU A 246 -19.16 4.76 1.70
CA LEU A 246 -17.86 4.78 2.35
C LEU A 246 -17.35 3.34 2.40
N SER A 247 -16.67 2.86 1.35
CA SER A 247 -15.68 1.79 1.57
C SER A 247 -14.53 2.40 2.37
N HIS A 248 -14.03 1.66 3.35
CA HIS A 248 -12.93 2.14 4.17
C HIS A 248 -11.64 2.00 3.36
N TYR A 249 -10.74 2.97 3.51
CA TYR A 249 -9.36 2.80 3.09
C TYR A 249 -8.77 1.67 3.93
N ASN A 250 -8.51 0.53 3.30
CA ASN A 250 -7.85 -0.60 3.93
C ASN A 250 -6.53 -0.86 3.21
N VAL A 251 -5.49 -1.24 3.95
CA VAL A 251 -4.22 -1.64 3.36
C VAL A 251 -4.43 -2.96 2.62
N ALA A 252 -4.08 -2.96 1.34
CA ALA A 252 -4.34 -4.08 0.45
C ALA A 252 -3.62 -5.35 0.90
N THR A 253 -4.23 -6.51 0.67
CA THR A 253 -3.69 -7.82 1.08
C THR A 253 -2.28 -8.04 0.53
N PHE A 254 -2.07 -7.67 -0.74
CA PHE A 254 -0.77 -7.83 -1.40
C PHE A 254 0.26 -6.79 -0.95
N SER A 255 -0.14 -5.65 -0.36
CA SER A 255 0.81 -4.59 -0.03
C SER A 255 1.86 -5.14 0.94
N SER A 256 3.14 -5.08 0.57
CA SER A 256 4.22 -5.58 1.42
C SER A 256 4.26 -4.86 2.77
N ARG A 257 4.69 -5.58 3.81
CA ARG A 257 4.66 -5.15 5.22
C ARG A 257 6.05 -5.03 5.79
N GLY A 258 6.24 -4.05 6.66
CA GLY A 258 7.43 -3.95 7.50
C GLY A 258 7.49 -5.04 8.58
N PRO A 259 8.55 -5.03 9.39
CA PRO A 259 9.76 -4.22 9.21
C PRO A 259 10.70 -4.84 8.16
N ASN A 260 11.37 -4.00 7.37
CA ASN A 260 12.61 -4.42 6.71
C ASN A 260 13.74 -3.58 7.32
N SER A 261 14.62 -4.22 8.09
CA SER A 261 15.76 -3.59 8.80
C SER A 261 15.40 -2.64 9.97
N LEU A 262 16.30 -1.70 10.31
CA LEU A 262 16.21 -0.75 11.44
C LEU A 262 15.21 0.40 11.20
N ILE A 263 14.65 0.52 10.00
CA ILE A 263 13.83 1.65 9.56
C ILE A 263 12.37 1.18 9.42
N PRO A 264 11.39 1.94 9.93
CA PRO A 264 9.99 1.58 9.76
C PRO A 264 9.56 1.77 8.30
N GLU A 265 8.91 0.74 7.75
CA GLU A 265 8.33 0.75 6.42
C GLU A 265 6.88 0.25 6.48
N PRO A 266 5.99 0.71 5.59
CA PRO A 266 6.18 1.80 4.62
C PRO A 266 6.28 3.17 5.31
N ASP A 267 6.64 4.22 4.56
CA ASP A 267 6.58 5.60 5.07
C ASP A 267 5.14 6.15 5.05
N VAL A 268 4.39 5.86 3.99
CA VAL A 268 3.03 6.38 3.75
C VAL A 268 2.23 5.37 2.93
N ALA A 269 0.91 5.47 2.93
CA ALA A 269 0.06 4.73 2.01
C ALA A 269 -0.73 5.65 1.08
N ALA A 270 -1.07 5.12 -0.10
CA ALA A 270 -1.87 5.82 -1.10
C ALA A 270 -2.79 4.84 -1.85
N PRO A 271 -3.80 5.36 -2.58
CA PRO A 271 -4.66 4.55 -3.44
C PRO A 271 -3.87 3.67 -4.41
N GLY A 272 -4.03 2.35 -4.32
CA GLY A 272 -3.30 1.39 -5.14
C GLY A 272 -4.12 0.18 -5.59
N VAL A 273 -5.42 0.11 -5.26
CA VAL A 273 -6.29 -1.00 -5.63
C VAL A 273 -7.34 -0.54 -6.62
N ASP A 274 -7.51 -1.34 -7.68
CA ASP A 274 -8.43 -1.16 -8.79
C ASP A 274 -8.37 0.27 -9.33
N ILE A 275 -7.17 0.80 -9.61
CA ILE A 275 -6.94 2.16 -10.13
C ILE A 275 -7.08 2.15 -11.65
N LEU A 276 -7.92 3.03 -12.19
CA LEU A 276 -8.06 3.22 -13.64
C LEU A 276 -6.88 4.04 -14.17
N ALA A 277 -6.09 3.46 -15.06
CA ALA A 277 -4.94 4.13 -15.69
C ALA A 277 -4.93 3.91 -17.21
N ALA A 278 -4.22 4.78 -17.93
CA ALA A 278 -4.05 4.65 -19.37
C ALA A 278 -3.09 3.50 -19.71
N VAL A 279 -3.42 2.73 -20.76
CA VAL A 279 -2.59 1.65 -21.31
C VAL A 279 -2.42 1.86 -22.83
N PRO A 280 -1.40 1.25 -23.47
CA PRO A 280 -1.14 1.45 -24.90
C PRO A 280 -2.37 1.23 -25.80
N GLY A 281 -2.42 1.99 -26.90
CA GLY A 281 -3.54 1.93 -27.86
C GLY A 281 -4.75 2.79 -27.49
N GLY A 282 -4.57 3.81 -26.64
CA GLY A 282 -5.62 4.76 -26.28
C GLY A 282 -6.72 4.16 -25.40
N LYS A 283 -6.37 3.16 -24.61
CA LYS A 283 -7.27 2.42 -23.73
C LYS A 283 -7.01 2.76 -22.27
N TYR A 284 -7.94 2.36 -21.42
CA TYR A 284 -7.81 2.44 -19.98
C TYR A 284 -8.10 1.08 -19.36
N GLU A 285 -7.37 0.75 -18.30
CA GLU A 285 -7.51 -0.51 -17.59
C GLU A 285 -7.45 -0.28 -16.09
N PHE A 286 -8.18 -1.11 -15.33
CA PHE A 286 -8.10 -1.14 -13.88
C PHE A 286 -6.92 -2.02 -13.46
N MET A 287 -5.98 -1.44 -12.72
CA MET A 287 -4.79 -2.14 -12.23
C MET A 287 -4.65 -1.98 -10.72
N SER A 288 -4.09 -3.00 -10.08
CA SER A 288 -3.83 -3.02 -8.64
C SER A 288 -2.35 -3.27 -8.37
N GLY A 289 -1.80 -2.57 -7.39
CA GLY A 289 -0.41 -2.72 -6.97
C GLY A 289 0.10 -1.51 -6.20
N THR A 290 1.16 -1.70 -5.43
CA THR A 290 1.96 -0.59 -4.87
C THR A 290 2.59 0.26 -5.98
N SER A 291 2.78 -0.33 -7.18
CA SER A 291 3.10 0.39 -8.42
C SER A 291 2.03 1.41 -8.84
N MET A 292 0.77 1.25 -8.44
CA MET A 292 -0.29 2.23 -8.69
C MET A 292 -0.38 3.27 -7.56
N ALA A 293 0.05 2.92 -6.34
CA ALA A 293 0.13 3.84 -5.21
C ALA A 293 1.32 4.82 -5.33
N CYS A 294 2.49 4.34 -5.72
CA CYS A 294 3.70 5.13 -5.93
C CYS A 294 3.48 6.41 -6.78
N PRO A 295 2.87 6.37 -7.97
CA PRO A 295 2.70 7.55 -8.81
C PRO A 295 1.74 8.59 -8.23
N HIS A 296 0.77 8.18 -7.38
CA HIS A 296 -0.05 9.14 -6.64
C HIS A 296 0.83 9.99 -5.71
N VAL A 297 1.71 9.34 -4.93
CA VAL A 297 2.64 10.04 -4.04
C VAL A 297 3.66 10.85 -4.83
N SER A 298 4.19 10.35 -5.96
CA SER A 298 5.07 11.13 -6.83
C SER A 298 4.40 12.41 -7.35
N GLY A 299 3.13 12.34 -7.75
CA GLY A 299 2.36 13.52 -8.15
C GLY A 299 2.20 14.52 -7.01
N ILE A 300 1.93 14.05 -5.79
CA ILE A 300 1.82 14.90 -4.60
C ILE A 300 3.17 15.54 -4.25
N VAL A 301 4.27 14.80 -4.32
CA VAL A 301 5.63 15.33 -4.14
C VAL A 301 5.91 16.46 -5.15
N ALA A 302 5.53 16.29 -6.41
CA ALA A 302 5.69 17.33 -7.44
C ALA A 302 4.86 18.58 -7.12
N LEU A 303 3.62 18.41 -6.64
CA LEU A 303 2.77 19.52 -6.19
C LEU A 303 3.38 20.26 -4.98
N ILE A 304 3.86 19.52 -3.97
CA ILE A 304 4.55 20.12 -2.81
C ILE A 304 5.77 20.90 -3.28
N LYS A 305 6.61 20.32 -4.15
CA LYS A 305 7.81 20.97 -4.68
C LYS A 305 7.49 22.22 -5.52
N SER A 306 6.31 22.26 -6.17
CA SER A 306 5.86 23.44 -6.92
C SER A 306 5.58 24.65 -6.03
N VAL A 307 5.06 24.40 -4.82
CA VAL A 307 4.74 25.41 -3.80
C VAL A 307 5.98 25.75 -2.97
N HIS A 308 6.70 24.71 -2.55
CA HIS A 308 7.87 24.78 -1.67
C HIS A 308 9.14 24.40 -2.42
N LYS A 309 9.57 25.28 -3.33
CA LYS A 309 10.70 25.02 -4.26
C LYS A 309 12.02 24.77 -3.54
N ASP A 310 12.22 25.38 -2.38
CA ASP A 310 13.42 25.30 -1.55
C ASP A 310 13.46 24.08 -0.62
N TRP A 311 12.35 23.33 -0.50
CA TRP A 311 12.31 22.16 0.37
C TRP A 311 13.22 21.04 -0.13
N SER A 312 13.95 20.46 0.83
CA SER A 312 14.77 19.27 0.62
C SER A 312 13.89 18.02 0.44
N PRO A 313 14.43 16.93 -0.11
CA PRO A 313 13.73 15.64 -0.13
C PRO A 313 13.28 15.16 1.25
N SER A 314 14.08 15.43 2.31
CA SER A 314 13.74 15.08 3.69
C SER A 314 12.60 15.93 4.25
N ALA A 315 12.53 17.23 3.91
CA ALA A 315 11.40 18.10 4.25
C ALA A 315 10.09 17.59 3.61
N ILE A 316 10.13 17.21 2.33
CA ILE A 316 8.96 16.71 1.61
C ILE A 316 8.51 15.36 2.17
N LYS A 317 9.45 14.43 2.41
CA LYS A 317 9.17 13.16 3.10
C LYS A 317 8.53 13.42 4.46
N SER A 318 9.08 14.34 5.24
CA SER A 318 8.50 14.73 6.52
C SER A 318 7.06 15.21 6.36
N ALA A 319 6.79 16.13 5.45
CA ALA A 319 5.44 16.67 5.24
C ALA A 319 4.39 15.60 4.87
N LEU A 320 4.81 14.54 4.18
CA LEU A 320 3.95 13.43 3.77
C LEU A 320 3.68 12.43 4.90
N VAL A 321 4.71 12.07 5.67
CA VAL A 321 4.60 11.07 6.76
C VAL A 321 3.87 11.65 7.97
N LEU A 322 3.98 12.96 8.18
CA LEU A 322 3.33 13.66 9.28
C LEU A 322 1.84 13.83 9.02
N LYS A 323 1.04 12.81 9.36
CA LYS A 323 -0.32 12.87 9.94
C LYS A 323 -1.11 11.61 9.61
N VAL A 324 -1.67 10.99 10.65
CA VAL A 324 -2.85 10.13 10.54
C VAL A 324 -4.07 11.02 10.75
N GLY A 325 -4.79 11.27 9.67
CA GLY A 325 -6.16 11.77 9.71
C GLY A 325 -6.98 10.81 8.90
N THR A 326 -7.33 9.67 9.50
CA THR A 326 -8.65 9.15 9.18
C THR A 326 -9.64 10.18 9.71
N ASP A 327 -10.67 10.44 8.98
CA ASP A 327 -11.89 11.15 9.37
C ASP A 327 -12.61 10.58 10.62
N GLY A 328 -11.89 9.89 11.52
CA GLY A 328 -12.43 9.10 12.63
C GLY A 328 -12.60 7.62 12.31
N SER A 329 -12.36 7.19 11.07
CA SER A 329 -12.46 5.77 10.67
C SER A 329 -11.21 4.94 11.02
N TYR A 330 -11.38 3.65 11.25
CA TYR A 330 -10.25 2.72 11.44
C TYR A 330 -9.82 2.16 10.08
N ILE A 331 -8.53 2.25 9.75
CA ILE A 331 -7.95 1.57 8.60
C ILE A 331 -7.55 0.17 9.04
N TYR A 332 -7.97 -0.84 8.28
CA TYR A 332 -7.59 -2.22 8.53
C TYR A 332 -6.56 -2.69 7.51
N ALA A 333 -5.73 -3.64 7.92
CA ALA A 333 -4.89 -4.43 7.06
C ALA A 333 -5.66 -5.66 6.58
N GLU A 334 -5.89 -5.75 5.27
CA GLU A 334 -6.47 -6.97 4.67
C GLU A 334 -5.44 -8.11 4.70
N GLY A 335 -5.95 -9.33 4.81
CA GLY A 335 -5.17 -10.55 4.95
C GLY A 335 -6.02 -11.71 5.50
N PRO A 336 -5.47 -12.92 5.63
CA PRO A 336 -6.19 -14.07 6.19
C PRO A 336 -6.84 -13.77 7.54
N ASN A 337 -6.14 -13.00 8.37
CA ASN A 337 -6.64 -12.44 9.63
C ASN A 337 -6.59 -10.92 9.55
N ARG A 338 -7.73 -10.30 9.23
CA ARG A 338 -7.85 -8.84 9.18
C ARG A 338 -7.52 -8.25 10.55
N LYS A 339 -6.59 -7.29 10.59
CA LYS A 339 -6.17 -6.57 11.81
C LYS A 339 -6.31 -5.06 11.63
N LEU A 340 -6.30 -4.31 12.73
CA LEU A 340 -6.14 -2.87 12.65
C LEU A 340 -4.77 -2.57 12.04
N ALA A 341 -4.71 -1.62 11.10
CA ALA A 341 -3.47 -1.27 10.44
C ALA A 341 -2.52 -0.58 11.43
N ASP A 342 -1.29 -1.08 11.51
CA ASP A 342 -0.22 -0.48 12.31
C ASP A 342 0.82 0.22 11.41
N SER A 343 1.88 0.73 12.03
CA SER A 343 2.90 1.49 11.30
C SER A 343 3.69 0.65 10.30
N PHE A 344 3.68 -0.68 10.40
CA PHE A 344 4.28 -1.55 9.39
C PHE A 344 3.35 -1.89 8.22
N ASP A 345 2.07 -1.51 8.33
CA ASP A 345 1.11 -1.63 7.24
C ASP A 345 0.96 -0.32 6.46
N ILE A 346 0.98 0.82 7.16
CA ILE A 346 0.58 2.11 6.60
C ILE A 346 1.54 3.27 6.89
N GLY A 347 2.60 3.04 7.67
CA GLY A 347 3.58 4.07 8.01
C GLY A 347 2.97 5.23 8.80
N GLY A 348 3.13 6.44 8.25
CA GLY A 348 2.55 7.69 8.73
C GLY A 348 1.04 7.82 8.52
N GLY A 349 0.44 6.96 7.68
CA GLY A 349 -0.99 6.99 7.36
C GLY A 349 -1.28 7.09 5.86
N LEU A 350 -2.55 7.31 5.52
CA LEU A 350 -2.98 7.64 4.16
C LEU A 350 -2.54 9.06 3.80
N VAL A 351 -1.99 9.23 2.60
CA VAL A 351 -1.51 10.52 2.11
C VAL A 351 -2.63 11.58 2.09
N ASN A 352 -2.30 12.79 2.54
CA ASN A 352 -3.21 13.95 2.51
C ASN A 352 -2.50 15.15 1.85
N PRO A 353 -2.77 15.44 0.57
CA PRO A 353 -2.07 16.49 -0.17
C PRO A 353 -2.24 17.88 0.46
N GLU A 354 -3.45 18.24 0.91
CA GLU A 354 -3.74 19.56 1.45
C GLU A 354 -2.97 19.82 2.76
N LYS A 355 -2.90 18.81 3.64
CA LYS A 355 -2.18 18.94 4.90
C LYS A 355 -0.66 18.85 4.72
N ALA A 356 -0.18 18.12 3.71
CA ALA A 356 1.24 18.07 3.40
C ALA A 356 1.79 19.40 2.84
N LEU A 357 0.93 20.30 2.34
CA LEU A 357 1.34 21.64 1.92
C LEU A 357 1.58 22.61 3.08
N ASP A 358 0.94 22.42 4.23
CA ASP A 358 1.13 23.23 5.44
C ASP A 358 1.20 22.34 6.70
N PRO A 359 2.30 21.57 6.88
CA PRO A 359 2.42 20.63 7.99
C PRO A 359 2.77 21.31 9.33
N GLY A 360 3.08 22.62 9.34
CA GLY A 360 3.50 23.37 10.54
C GLY A 360 4.93 23.08 10.99
N LEU A 361 5.29 21.82 11.22
CA LEU A 361 6.66 21.39 11.54
C LEU A 361 7.16 20.34 10.54
N ILE A 362 8.47 20.36 10.27
CA ILE A 362 9.15 19.34 9.47
C ILE A 362 10.43 18.82 10.15
N TYR A 363 10.75 17.55 9.92
CA TYR A 363 11.98 16.88 10.32
C TYR A 363 12.97 16.92 9.16
N ASN A 364 13.92 17.86 9.21
CA ASN A 364 14.93 18.01 8.18
C ASN A 364 16.15 17.14 8.48
N ALA A 365 16.61 16.40 7.47
CA ALA A 365 17.88 15.68 7.49
C ALA A 365 18.79 16.22 6.37
N THR A 366 20.06 16.42 6.70
CA THR A 366 21.12 16.82 5.78
C THR A 366 21.81 15.60 5.17
N ILE A 367 22.61 15.81 4.13
CA ILE A 367 23.41 14.73 3.54
C ILE A 367 24.42 14.15 4.55
N GLU A 368 24.93 14.99 5.45
CA GLU A 368 25.86 14.60 6.50
C GLU A 368 25.18 13.66 7.50
N ASP A 369 23.91 13.92 7.87
CA ASP A 369 23.15 13.04 8.76
C ASP A 369 23.01 11.63 8.18
N TYR A 370 22.85 11.49 6.85
CA TYR A 370 22.81 10.19 6.19
C TYR A 370 24.17 9.49 6.18
N TYR A 371 25.29 10.22 6.07
CA TYR A 371 26.62 9.62 6.22
C TYR A 371 26.84 9.10 7.63
N GLN A 372 26.53 9.91 8.64
CA GLN A 372 26.65 9.52 10.04
C GLN A 372 25.78 8.30 10.35
N PHE A 373 24.57 8.24 9.78
CA PHE A 373 23.74 7.03 9.84
C PHE A 373 24.44 5.80 9.23
N LEU A 374 24.97 5.91 8.01
CA LEU A 374 25.65 4.78 7.35
C LEU A 374 26.87 4.30 8.14
N PHE A 375 27.67 5.22 8.67
CA PHE A 375 28.78 4.88 9.56
C PHE A 375 28.30 4.15 10.83
N SER A 376 27.22 4.62 11.45
CA SER A 376 26.69 4.03 12.69
C SER A 376 26.17 2.60 12.52
N ILE A 377 25.79 2.20 11.31
CA ILE A 377 25.36 0.83 10.99
C ILE A 377 26.48 -0.04 10.38
N GLY A 378 27.73 0.47 10.36
CA GLY A 378 28.93 -0.31 10.03
C GLY A 378 29.45 -0.18 8.60
N PHE A 379 28.99 0.80 7.81
CA PHE A 379 29.63 1.09 6.51
C PHE A 379 30.98 1.77 6.72
N VAL A 380 31.99 1.36 5.94
CA VAL A 380 33.34 1.93 5.97
C VAL A 380 33.54 3.03 4.93
N ASP A 381 34.48 3.94 5.17
CA ASP A 381 34.79 5.10 4.31
C ASP A 381 34.94 4.73 2.84
N ALA A 382 35.61 3.62 2.51
CA ALA A 382 35.78 3.16 1.13
C ALA A 382 34.45 2.76 0.48
N SER A 383 33.59 2.04 1.21
CA SER A 383 32.26 1.66 0.72
C SER A 383 31.38 2.87 0.52
N ILE A 384 31.42 3.83 1.45
CA ILE A 384 30.67 5.08 1.31
C ILE A 384 31.26 5.92 0.17
N SER A 385 32.57 6.05 0.05
CA SER A 385 33.22 6.80 -1.05
C SER A 385 32.83 6.23 -2.42
N VAL A 386 32.80 4.89 -2.57
CA VAL A 386 32.29 4.22 -3.78
C VAL A 386 30.80 4.47 -4.02
N LEU A 387 29.99 4.56 -2.96
CA LEU A 387 28.56 4.89 -3.08
C LEU A 387 28.31 6.38 -3.38
N THR A 388 29.27 7.25 -3.07
CA THR A 388 29.04 8.69 -2.97
C THR A 388 29.79 9.53 -3.98
N ASP A 389 30.83 8.97 -4.63
CA ASP A 389 31.81 9.68 -5.47
C ASP A 389 32.44 10.91 -4.77
N VAL A 390 32.48 10.90 -3.44
CA VAL A 390 33.07 11.96 -2.61
C VAL A 390 34.08 11.31 -1.67
N SER A 391 35.27 11.90 -1.56
CA SER A 391 36.22 11.50 -0.52
C SER A 391 35.68 11.94 0.83
N ILE A 392 35.19 10.99 1.63
CA ILE A 392 34.69 11.26 2.97
C ILE A 392 35.81 10.98 3.95
N ASN A 393 36.03 11.90 4.89
CA ASN A 393 37.03 11.75 5.93
C ASN A 393 36.31 11.69 7.28
N ASN A 394 36.32 10.51 7.91
CA ASN A 394 35.57 10.21 9.12
C ASN A 394 36.28 10.66 10.41
N SER A 395 37.15 11.68 10.33
CA SER A 395 38.03 12.10 11.43
C SER A 395 37.30 12.76 12.62
N ASN A 396 36.00 13.05 12.48
CA ASN A 396 35.16 13.68 13.50
C ASN A 396 33.90 12.84 13.84
N GLN A 397 34.06 11.53 14.13
CA GLN A 397 32.96 10.74 14.68
C GLN A 397 32.49 11.33 16.01
N LYS A 398 31.43 12.12 15.98
CA LYS A 398 30.52 12.19 17.12
C LYS A 398 29.89 10.80 17.26
N SER A 399 29.66 10.36 18.50
CA SER A 399 28.88 9.16 18.78
C SER A 399 27.45 9.36 18.26
N PHE A 400 27.23 9.07 16.97
CA PHE A 400 25.95 9.18 16.29
C PHE A 400 25.25 7.83 16.36
N SER A 401 24.11 7.79 17.03
CA SER A 401 23.26 6.59 17.03
C SER A 401 22.47 6.54 15.73
N ALA A 402 22.35 5.36 15.11
CA ALA A 402 21.46 5.15 13.96
C ALA A 402 20.01 5.60 14.26
N LEU A 403 19.60 5.53 15.52
CA LEU A 403 18.28 5.94 16.00
C LEU A 403 18.06 7.46 15.95
N ASP A 404 19.14 8.26 15.95
CA ASP A 404 19.12 9.72 15.96
C ASP A 404 19.01 10.34 14.57
N LEU A 405 19.00 9.53 13.50
CA LEU A 405 18.64 10.04 12.17
C LEU A 405 17.28 10.73 12.24
N ASN A 406 17.23 11.99 11.78
CA ASN A 406 16.11 12.90 12.00
C ASN A 406 14.92 12.60 11.08
N LEU A 407 14.36 11.39 11.20
CA LEU A 407 13.19 10.92 10.48
C LEU A 407 11.89 11.35 11.18
N PRO A 408 10.78 11.50 10.43
CA PRO A 408 9.45 11.79 10.98
C PRO A 408 8.81 10.61 11.73
N SER A 409 9.58 9.56 12.04
CA SER A 409 9.18 8.37 12.79
C SER A 409 10.28 7.95 13.79
N ILE A 410 9.93 7.17 14.80
CA ILE A 410 10.86 6.63 15.80
C ILE A 410 10.70 5.12 15.85
N THR A 411 11.78 4.37 15.55
CA THR A 411 11.80 2.91 15.67
C THR A 411 12.91 2.49 16.60
N VAL A 412 12.57 1.73 17.65
CA VAL A 412 13.52 1.15 18.61
C VAL A 412 13.38 -0.37 18.53
N PRO A 413 14.17 -1.05 17.67
CA PRO A 413 14.01 -2.47 17.39
C PRO A 413 14.49 -3.37 18.53
N ASN A 414 15.31 -2.82 19.44
CA ASN A 414 15.98 -3.56 20.49
C ASN A 414 15.97 -2.75 21.80
N LEU A 415 14.84 -2.72 22.51
CA LEU A 415 14.75 -2.14 23.86
C LEU A 415 14.94 -3.25 24.90
N ARG A 416 16.07 -3.27 25.60
CA ARG A 416 16.31 -4.29 26.65
C ARG A 416 15.57 -3.95 27.92
N ASN A 417 15.24 -4.99 28.68
CA ASN A 417 14.67 -4.85 30.01
C ASN A 417 15.59 -3.99 30.91
N GLY A 418 15.04 -2.94 31.52
CA GLY A 418 15.75 -2.02 32.39
C GLY A 418 16.66 -1.02 31.66
N GLU A 419 16.80 -1.12 30.33
CA GLU A 419 17.56 -0.17 29.53
C GLU A 419 16.69 1.06 29.20
N LYS A 420 17.32 2.24 29.29
CA LYS A 420 16.71 3.50 28.85
C LYS A 420 17.34 3.90 27.52
N VAL A 421 16.55 3.88 26.45
CA VAL A 421 16.97 4.37 25.12
C VAL A 421 16.51 5.82 24.97
N ILE A 422 17.41 6.69 24.54
CA ILE A 422 17.12 8.11 24.30
C ILE A 422 17.31 8.38 22.82
N VAL A 423 16.30 8.97 22.19
CA VAL A 423 16.28 9.35 20.78
C VAL A 423 16.13 10.85 20.66
N THR A 424 16.98 11.48 19.87
CA THR A 424 16.94 12.93 19.62
C THR A 424 16.25 13.20 18.28
N ARG A 425 15.40 14.22 18.26
CA ARG A 425 14.79 14.75 17.04
C ARG A 425 14.91 16.26 17.00
N THR A 426 14.99 16.81 15.80
CA THR A 426 15.01 18.25 15.56
C THR A 426 13.92 18.62 14.58
N VAL A 427 13.04 19.54 14.98
CA VAL A 427 11.98 20.04 14.11
C VAL A 427 12.27 21.48 13.70
N THR A 428 11.91 21.80 12.46
CA THR A 428 11.93 23.17 11.93
C THR A 428 10.49 23.65 11.80
N ASN A 429 10.20 24.84 12.34
CA ASN A 429 8.91 25.48 12.17
C ASN A 429 8.84 26.17 10.79
N ILE A 430 7.81 25.80 10.03
CA ILE A 430 7.50 26.37 8.72
C ILE A 430 6.10 27.01 8.69
N GLY A 431 5.36 26.90 9.79
CA GLY A 431 4.07 27.57 9.98
C GLY A 431 4.24 28.96 10.60
N ASP A 432 3.30 29.35 11.44
CA ASP A 432 3.28 30.67 12.06
C ASP A 432 4.55 30.91 12.90
N VAL A 433 5.16 32.10 12.71
CA VAL A 433 6.43 32.48 13.34
C VAL A 433 6.37 32.36 14.86
N ASN A 434 5.28 32.87 15.47
CA ASN A 434 5.04 32.82 16.90
C ASN A 434 4.06 31.69 17.23
N SER A 435 4.56 30.46 17.23
CA SER A 435 3.77 29.25 17.49
C SER A 435 4.29 28.48 18.69
N VAL A 436 3.35 27.83 19.39
CA VAL A 436 3.63 27.01 20.56
C VAL A 436 2.98 25.65 20.38
N TYR A 437 3.81 24.62 20.23
CA TYR A 437 3.36 23.25 20.07
C TYR A 437 3.41 22.50 21.40
N LYS A 438 2.33 21.80 21.75
CA LYS A 438 2.25 20.88 22.89
C LYS A 438 2.40 19.44 22.40
N GLY A 439 3.24 18.68 23.07
CA GLY A 439 3.52 17.28 22.75
C GLY A 439 2.59 16.33 23.51
N VAL A 440 1.95 15.42 22.79
CA VAL A 440 1.09 14.35 23.35
C VAL A 440 1.66 13.00 22.94
N ILE A 441 1.86 12.12 23.92
CA ILE A 441 2.38 10.77 23.72
C ILE A 441 1.24 9.77 23.86
N GLU A 442 1.13 8.89 22.88
CA GLU A 442 0.36 7.65 22.95
C GLU A 442 1.36 6.49 23.11
N ALA A 443 1.56 6.05 24.35
CA ALA A 443 2.58 5.06 24.65
C ALA A 443 2.10 3.63 24.30
N PRO A 444 2.93 2.81 23.62
CA PRO A 444 2.60 1.41 23.39
C PRO A 444 2.43 0.63 24.71
N PRO A 445 1.56 -0.39 24.77
CA PRO A 445 1.33 -1.15 26.00
C PRO A 445 2.60 -1.74 26.62
N GLY A 446 2.89 -1.37 27.87
CA GLY A 446 4.06 -1.85 28.60
C GLY A 446 5.37 -1.12 28.29
N ILE A 447 5.34 -0.04 27.49
CA ILE A 447 6.46 0.84 27.23
C ILE A 447 6.20 2.20 27.90
N LYS A 448 7.15 2.69 28.69
CA LYS A 448 7.11 4.06 29.21
C LYS A 448 7.85 4.97 28.24
N ILE A 449 7.16 6.01 27.77
CA ILE A 449 7.75 7.03 26.90
C ILE A 449 7.63 8.40 27.59
N THR A 450 8.72 9.16 27.62
CA THR A 450 8.75 10.53 28.16
C THR A 450 9.48 11.46 27.20
N ILE A 451 8.96 12.69 27.03
CA ILE A 451 9.64 13.78 26.32
C ILE A 451 10.24 14.77 27.32
N GLU A 452 11.48 15.20 27.08
CA GLU A 452 12.21 16.11 27.97
C GLU A 452 11.54 17.49 28.07
N SER A 453 10.99 17.99 26.96
CA SER A 453 10.13 19.16 26.93
C SER A 453 8.77 18.79 26.38
N GLN A 454 7.70 19.13 27.11
CA GLN A 454 6.32 18.95 26.62
C GLN A 454 5.86 20.10 25.70
N THR A 455 6.70 21.13 25.51
CA THR A 455 6.33 22.31 24.72
C THR A 455 7.49 22.81 23.87
N LEU A 456 7.23 23.11 22.60
CA LEU A 456 8.16 23.76 21.68
C LEU A 456 7.65 25.17 21.39
N ARG A 457 8.48 26.18 21.64
CA ARG A 457 8.13 27.60 21.44
C ARG A 457 9.00 28.19 20.34
N PHE A 458 8.36 28.58 19.24
CA PHE A 458 9.02 29.23 18.12
C PHE A 458 8.71 30.72 18.12
N ASN A 459 9.64 31.50 17.58
CA ASN A 459 9.50 32.93 17.35
C ASN A 459 10.37 33.33 16.14
N SER A 460 10.54 34.62 15.89
CA SER A 460 11.32 35.13 14.76
C SER A 460 12.79 34.69 14.75
N THR A 461 13.38 34.40 15.91
CA THR A 461 14.79 33.99 16.05
C THR A 461 14.96 32.48 16.20
N ILE A 462 14.00 31.80 16.84
CA ILE A 462 14.02 30.37 17.11
C ILE A 462 13.15 29.67 16.07
N LYS A 463 13.78 29.21 14.98
CA LYS A 463 13.11 28.44 13.91
C LYS A 463 13.27 26.93 14.03
N ARG A 464 14.26 26.46 14.78
CA ARG A 464 14.59 25.04 14.96
C ARG A 464 14.73 24.71 16.43
N LEU A 465 14.13 23.61 16.85
CA LEU A 465 14.24 23.11 18.21
C LEU A 465 14.47 21.61 18.21
N SER A 466 15.35 21.16 19.09
CA SER A 466 15.61 19.75 19.34
C SER A 466 14.89 19.30 20.61
N PHE A 467 14.44 18.06 20.63
CA PHE A 467 13.85 17.42 21.81
C PHE A 467 14.32 15.97 21.90
N LYS A 468 14.28 15.43 23.12
CA LYS A 468 14.65 14.04 23.39
C LYS A 468 13.42 13.24 23.82
N VAL A 469 13.28 12.06 23.22
CA VAL A 469 12.29 11.05 23.58
C VAL A 469 13.02 9.93 24.29
N SER A 470 12.66 9.66 25.54
CA SER A 470 13.18 8.52 26.30
C SER A 470 12.18 7.39 26.29
N LEU A 471 12.64 6.19 25.97
CA LEU A 471 11.86 4.96 25.97
C LEU A 471 12.45 3.98 26.98
N PHE A 472 11.58 3.32 27.74
CA PHE A 472 11.98 2.43 28.82
C PHE A 472 10.94 1.32 29.01
N SER A 473 11.39 0.10 29.33
CA SER A 473 10.52 -1.02 29.66
C SER A 473 11.13 -1.92 30.73
N ASN A 474 10.28 -2.39 31.64
CA ASN A 474 10.62 -3.39 32.67
C ASN A 474 10.12 -4.80 32.31
N GLN A 475 9.64 -5.00 31.07
CA GLN A 475 9.08 -6.28 30.67
C GLN A 475 10.20 -7.32 30.47
N LYS A 476 10.05 -8.46 31.14
CA LYS A 476 10.96 -9.61 31.03
C LYS A 476 10.49 -10.59 29.96
N LEU A 477 10.35 -10.12 28.72
CA LEU A 477 9.93 -10.97 27.60
C LEU A 477 10.68 -10.61 26.32
N HIS A 478 10.83 -11.60 25.44
CA HIS A 478 11.16 -11.37 24.05
C HIS A 478 9.84 -11.17 23.31
N GLY A 479 9.56 -9.94 22.88
CA GLY A 479 8.23 -9.55 22.40
C GLY A 479 8.20 -9.20 20.93
N TYR A 480 6.99 -9.07 20.41
CA TYR A 480 6.74 -8.46 19.10
C TYR A 480 6.84 -6.94 19.16
N TYR A 481 6.87 -6.31 17.98
CA TYR A 481 6.77 -4.86 17.87
C TYR A 481 5.43 -4.35 18.43
N LYS A 482 5.51 -3.20 19.09
CA LYS A 482 4.38 -2.46 19.65
C LYS A 482 4.40 -1.05 19.09
N PHE A 483 3.20 -0.50 18.91
CA PHE A 483 3.00 0.75 18.19
C PHE A 483 2.38 1.80 19.11
N GLY A 484 2.79 3.05 18.88
CA GLY A 484 2.34 4.24 19.59
C GLY A 484 2.62 5.47 18.73
N SER A 485 2.52 6.66 19.33
CA SER A 485 2.78 7.90 18.60
C SER A 485 3.21 9.06 19.48
N LEU A 486 3.86 10.04 18.86
CA LEU A 486 4.09 11.39 19.41
C LEU A 486 3.41 12.40 18.49
N THR A 487 2.54 13.24 19.04
CA THR A 487 1.86 14.30 18.28
C THR A 487 2.19 15.67 18.86
N TRP A 488 2.70 16.57 18.02
CA TRP A 488 2.82 17.99 18.34
C TRP A 488 1.63 18.75 17.78
N SER A 489 0.98 19.57 18.62
CA SER A 489 -0.15 20.40 18.22
C SER A 489 -0.04 21.83 18.72
N ASP A 490 -0.30 22.78 17.85
CA ASP A 490 -0.47 24.21 18.16
C ASP A 490 -1.96 24.64 18.13
N GLY A 491 -2.88 23.68 18.03
CA GLY A 491 -4.32 23.90 17.86
C GLY A 491 -4.78 23.98 16.39
N LYS A 492 -3.88 24.23 15.43
CA LYS A 492 -4.16 24.26 13.98
C LYS A 492 -3.55 23.07 13.25
N HIS A 493 -2.26 22.82 13.51
CA HIS A 493 -1.47 21.74 12.95
C HIS A 493 -1.43 20.54 13.90
N LEU A 494 -1.34 19.35 13.32
CA LEU A 494 -1.20 18.07 14.02
C LEU A 494 -0.06 17.29 13.40
N VAL A 495 1.10 17.38 14.03
CA VAL A 495 2.37 16.80 13.56
C VAL A 495 2.58 15.48 14.30
N ARG A 496 2.07 14.38 13.72
CA ARG A 496 2.11 13.05 14.32
C ARG A 496 3.26 12.22 13.76
N SER A 497 4.09 11.69 14.65
CA SER A 497 5.17 10.75 14.35
C SER A 497 4.85 9.37 14.93
N PRO A 498 4.81 8.31 14.11
CA PRO A 498 4.69 6.94 14.61
C PRO A 498 5.88 6.53 15.48
N ILE A 499 5.60 5.76 16.53
CA ILE A 499 6.60 5.16 17.40
C ILE A 499 6.43 3.64 17.37
N THR A 500 7.49 2.93 17.02
CA THR A 500 7.52 1.47 16.95
C THR A 500 8.63 0.93 17.84
N VAL A 501 8.31 0.01 18.75
CA VAL A 501 9.26 -0.48 19.77
C VAL A 501 9.12 -1.98 19.94
N ARG A 502 10.26 -2.68 20.01
CA ARG A 502 10.30 -4.10 20.36
C ARG A 502 11.16 -4.32 21.61
N VAL A 503 10.58 -5.00 22.59
CA VAL A 503 11.29 -5.38 23.82
C VAL A 503 12.00 -6.70 23.58
N ILE A 504 13.30 -6.76 23.90
CA ILE A 504 14.11 -7.96 23.73
C ILE A 504 14.69 -8.43 25.07
N ALA A 505 14.71 -9.75 25.27
CA ALA A 505 15.32 -10.37 26.46
C ALA A 505 16.80 -10.74 26.26
N PHE A 506 17.23 -11.00 25.01
CA PHE A 506 18.59 -11.40 24.65
C PHE A 506 18.98 -10.83 23.28
N LYS A 507 20.28 -10.69 23.01
CA LYS A 507 20.78 -10.27 21.69
C LYS A 507 20.56 -11.43 20.71
N SER A 508 19.63 -11.24 19.76
CA SER A 508 19.42 -12.11 18.59
C SER A 508 18.79 -13.49 18.87
N PHE A 509 17.46 -13.51 18.88
CA PHE A 509 16.63 -14.49 18.16
C PHE A 509 15.48 -13.65 17.58
N SER A 510 15.16 -13.75 16.31
CA SER A 510 13.97 -13.11 15.74
C SER A 510 12.93 -14.21 15.56
N ASP A 511 11.93 -14.27 16.45
CA ASP A 511 10.75 -15.14 16.31
C ASP A 511 9.76 -14.62 15.25
N GLU A 512 10.24 -13.91 14.22
CA GLU A 512 9.38 -13.26 13.21
C GLU A 512 9.02 -14.19 12.05
#